data_AF-A0A355TT40-F1
#
_entry.id   AF-A0A355TT40-F1
#
_cell.length_a   1.000
_cell.length_b   1.000
_cell.length_c   1.000
_cell.angle_alpha   90.00
_cell.angle_beta   90.00
_cell.angle_gamma   90.00
#
_symmetry.space_group_name_H-M   'P 1'
#
loop_
_entity.id
_entity.type
_entity.pdbx_description
1 polymer ?
#
loop_
_entity_poly.entity_id
_entity_poly.type
_entity_poly.pdbx_seq_one_letter_code
_entity_poly.pdbx_strand_id
1 'polypeptide(L)'
;MTYLDVFLFDSLSSGAGYCSELVNRNDDFIRVTKEILDSCPNNCDSACYGCLKHYWNQQNHYMLDRHAALDLLNWAEKSELPKNLSYDEQAKLLAPINYLEALKINGDGFKHYIRYNGMKIEIVVYPDMRIEFNSENKIFISDKELKYDFPNAYNKIKQSVVERIHTI
;
A
#
# COMPACT_ATOMS: atom_id res chain seq x y z
N MET A 1 -15.28 13.70 8.81
CA MET A 1 -15.61 12.66 7.82
C MET A 1 -14.84 12.98 6.57
N THR A 2 -14.12 12.01 6.02
CA THR A 2 -13.43 12.15 4.73
C THR A 2 -14.36 11.61 3.66
N TYR A 3 -14.59 12.38 2.60
CA TYR A 3 -15.38 11.99 1.45
C TYR A 3 -14.46 11.91 0.22
N LEU A 4 -14.76 10.98 -0.69
CA LEU A 4 -14.11 10.89 -1.99
C LEU A 4 -15.14 11.19 -3.07
N ASP A 5 -14.90 12.27 -3.79
CA ASP A 5 -15.67 12.63 -4.97
C ASP A 5 -14.85 12.32 -6.22
N VAL A 6 -15.39 11.49 -7.11
CA VAL A 6 -14.79 11.15 -8.40
C VAL A 6 -15.65 11.73 -9.51
N PHE A 7 -15.03 12.52 -10.39
CA PHE A 7 -15.71 13.16 -11.52
C PHE A 7 -15.26 12.51 -12.83
N LEU A 8 -16.21 12.06 -13.64
CA LEU A 8 -15.99 11.54 -14.98
C LEU A 8 -16.55 12.53 -16.01
N PHE A 9 -15.77 12.84 -17.04
CA PHE A 9 -16.19 13.71 -18.13
C PHE A 9 -15.57 13.25 -19.45
N ASP A 10 -16.30 13.50 -20.54
CA ASP A 10 -15.81 13.20 -21.88
C ASP A 10 -14.70 14.18 -22.27
N SER A 11 -13.67 13.68 -22.94
CA SER A 11 -12.54 14.51 -23.41
C SER A 11 -12.90 15.42 -24.60
N LEU A 12 -14.02 15.17 -25.29
CA LEU A 12 -14.48 15.97 -26.42
C LEU A 12 -15.42 17.08 -25.95
N SER A 13 -15.17 18.30 -26.41
CA SER A 13 -15.93 19.50 -26.04
C SER A 13 -17.42 19.46 -26.40
N SER A 14 -17.81 18.62 -27.37
CA SER A 14 -19.21 18.41 -27.75
C SER A 14 -19.95 17.41 -26.86
N GLY A 15 -19.25 16.70 -25.96
CA GLY A 15 -19.78 15.54 -25.25
C GLY A 15 -19.98 14.36 -26.21
N ALA A 16 -19.17 13.34 -26.09
CA ALA A 16 -19.30 12.13 -26.92
C ALA A 16 -20.46 11.23 -26.45
N GLY A 17 -20.95 11.45 -25.23
CA GLY A 17 -22.01 10.67 -24.60
C GLY A 17 -21.50 9.45 -23.83
N TYR A 18 -20.19 9.24 -23.70
CA TYR A 18 -19.65 8.06 -22.99
C TYR A 18 -19.98 8.13 -21.51
N CYS A 19 -19.74 9.28 -20.86
CA CYS A 19 -20.09 9.46 -19.45
C CYS A 19 -21.61 9.33 -19.21
N SER A 20 -22.44 9.86 -20.13
CA SER A 20 -23.89 9.75 -20.03
C SER A 20 -24.37 8.29 -20.12
N GLU A 21 -23.76 7.49 -20.99
CA GLU A 21 -24.09 6.06 -21.11
C GLU A 21 -23.57 5.25 -19.91
N LEU A 22 -22.42 5.62 -19.34
CA LEU A 22 -21.88 4.97 -18.14
C LEU A 22 -22.84 5.08 -16.94
N VAL A 23 -23.58 6.18 -16.82
CA VAL A 23 -24.60 6.33 -15.75
C VAL A 23 -25.64 5.22 -15.81
N ASN A 24 -26.04 4.79 -17.02
CA ASN A 24 -27.02 3.71 -17.20
C ASN A 24 -26.45 2.31 -16.89
N ARG A 25 -25.13 2.19 -16.72
CA ARG A 25 -24.41 0.92 -16.53
C ARG A 25 -23.44 0.96 -15.35
N ASN A 26 -23.76 1.75 -14.33
CA ASN A 26 -22.86 2.01 -13.21
C ASN A 26 -22.36 0.71 -12.52
N ASP A 27 -23.25 -0.25 -12.29
CA ASP A 27 -22.88 -1.50 -11.61
C ASP A 27 -21.89 -2.33 -12.43
N ASP A 28 -22.12 -2.42 -13.75
CA ASP A 28 -21.19 -3.09 -14.67
C ASP A 28 -19.86 -2.36 -14.76
N PHE A 29 -19.87 -1.03 -14.77
CA PHE A 29 -18.67 -0.21 -14.79
C PHE A 29 -17.79 -0.45 -13.55
N ILE A 30 -18.38 -0.41 -12.35
CA ILE A 30 -17.65 -0.68 -11.09
C ILE A 30 -17.16 -2.13 -11.04
N ARG A 31 -17.98 -3.09 -11.47
CA ARG A 31 -17.60 -4.51 -11.53
C ARG A 31 -16.40 -4.74 -12.44
N VAL A 32 -16.44 -4.25 -13.68
CA VAL A 32 -15.32 -4.38 -14.64
C VAL A 32 -14.07 -3.66 -14.12
N THR A 33 -14.23 -2.49 -13.49
CA THR A 33 -13.11 -1.77 -12.87
C THR A 33 -12.43 -2.63 -11.81
N LYS A 34 -13.19 -3.27 -10.92
CA LYS A 34 -12.62 -4.19 -9.91
C LYS A 34 -11.93 -5.39 -10.54
N GLU A 35 -12.53 -6.00 -11.55
CA GLU A 35 -11.95 -7.15 -12.26
C GLU A 35 -10.56 -6.80 -12.85
N ILE A 36 -10.42 -5.63 -13.48
CA ILE A 36 -9.14 -5.14 -14.03
C ILE A 36 -8.09 -4.92 -12.93
N LEU A 37 -8.51 -4.37 -11.80
CA LEU A 37 -7.62 -4.06 -10.68
C LEU A 37 -7.14 -5.32 -9.94
N ASP A 38 -8.05 -6.26 -9.70
CA ASP A 38 -7.80 -7.49 -8.93
C ASP A 38 -7.11 -8.58 -9.77
N SER A 39 -7.59 -8.80 -11.01
CA SER A 39 -7.19 -9.91 -11.86
C SER A 39 -6.40 -9.46 -13.09
N CYS A 40 -5.31 -8.72 -12.86
CA CYS A 40 -4.42 -8.30 -13.94
C CYS A 40 -3.87 -9.52 -14.72
N PRO A 41 -4.01 -9.57 -16.06
CA PRO A 41 -3.60 -10.73 -16.87
C PRO A 41 -2.09 -11.01 -16.81
N ASN A 42 -1.30 -9.99 -16.48
CA ASN A 42 0.16 -10.12 -16.33
C ASN A 42 0.60 -10.35 -14.88
N ASN A 43 -0.34 -10.45 -13.93
CA ASN A 43 -0.08 -10.57 -12.49
C ASN A 43 1.00 -9.60 -11.98
N CYS A 44 0.94 -8.33 -12.39
CA CYS A 44 1.98 -7.35 -12.07
C CYS A 44 1.91 -6.84 -10.63
N ASP A 45 3.07 -6.46 -10.08
CA ASP A 45 3.23 -6.01 -8.69
C ASP A 45 2.69 -4.60 -8.40
N SER A 46 2.49 -3.76 -9.42
CA SER A 46 1.91 -2.42 -9.28
C SER A 46 1.00 -2.08 -10.45
N ALA A 47 1.57 -1.81 -11.63
CA ALA A 47 0.82 -1.47 -12.84
C ALA A 47 1.60 -1.87 -14.10
N CYS A 48 0.87 -2.33 -15.12
CA CYS A 48 1.41 -2.68 -16.44
C CYS A 48 0.46 -2.24 -17.57
N TYR A 49 0.88 -2.42 -18.82
CA TYR A 49 0.06 -2.09 -20.00
C TYR A 49 -1.17 -2.99 -20.18
N GLY A 50 -1.25 -4.10 -19.44
CA GLY A 50 -2.42 -4.97 -19.39
C GLY A 50 -3.47 -4.57 -18.34
N CYS A 51 -3.21 -3.53 -17.53
CA CYS A 51 -4.18 -3.01 -16.57
C CYS A 51 -4.28 -1.47 -16.63
N LEU A 52 -3.42 -0.75 -15.90
CA LEU A 52 -3.57 0.69 -15.70
C LEU A 52 -2.71 1.56 -16.64
N LYS A 53 -1.65 1.02 -17.25
CA LYS A 53 -0.74 1.82 -18.07
C LYS A 53 -1.23 1.88 -19.52
N HIS A 54 -1.27 3.09 -20.06
CA HIS A 54 -1.48 3.34 -21.49
C HIS A 54 -0.55 4.46 -21.97
N TYR A 55 -0.48 4.66 -23.28
CA TYR A 55 0.39 5.69 -23.87
C TYR A 55 0.11 7.10 -23.30
N TRP A 56 -1.17 7.43 -23.12
CA TRP A 56 -1.62 8.76 -22.70
C TRP A 56 -1.32 9.10 -21.25
N ASN A 57 -1.07 8.11 -20.39
CA ASN A 57 -0.78 8.32 -18.97
C ASN A 57 0.69 8.04 -18.60
N GLN A 58 1.60 8.03 -19.58
CA GLN A 58 3.05 7.78 -19.38
C GLN A 58 3.68 8.59 -18.27
N GLN A 59 3.34 9.88 -18.17
CA GLN A 59 3.87 10.77 -17.13
C GLN A 59 3.50 10.32 -15.72
N ASN A 60 2.41 9.57 -15.55
CA ASN A 60 1.92 9.11 -14.25
C ASN A 60 2.26 7.64 -13.97
N HIS A 61 2.91 6.92 -14.89
CA HIS A 61 3.15 5.47 -14.76
C HIS A 61 3.84 5.06 -13.46
N TYR A 62 4.68 5.93 -12.91
CA TYR A 62 5.41 5.68 -11.67
C TYR A 62 4.53 5.77 -10.42
N MET A 63 3.39 6.46 -10.50
CA MET A 63 2.42 6.59 -9.40
C MET A 63 1.32 5.52 -9.44
N LEU A 64 1.21 4.76 -10.53
CA LEU A 64 0.10 3.81 -10.71
C LEU A 64 0.36 2.51 -9.96
N ASP A 65 -0.61 2.13 -9.12
CA ASP A 65 -0.64 0.86 -8.40
C ASP A 65 -2.09 0.33 -8.37
N ARG A 66 -2.30 -0.85 -8.95
CA ARG A 66 -3.62 -1.49 -9.06
C ARG A 66 -4.16 -1.96 -7.72
N HIS A 67 -3.29 -2.35 -6.80
CA HIS A 67 -3.69 -2.81 -5.47
C HIS A 67 -4.13 -1.62 -4.63
N ALA A 68 -3.38 -0.51 -4.68
CA ALA A 68 -3.80 0.74 -4.02
C ALA A 68 -5.12 1.28 -4.59
N ALA A 69 -5.31 1.21 -5.91
CA ALA A 69 -6.57 1.60 -6.55
C ALA A 69 -7.74 0.68 -6.15
N LEU A 70 -7.50 -0.62 -6.00
CA LEU A 70 -8.51 -1.58 -5.52
C LEU A 70 -8.91 -1.30 -4.07
N ASP A 71 -7.94 -1.03 -3.20
CA ASP A 71 -8.20 -0.65 -1.81
C ASP A 71 -9.01 0.65 -1.73
N LEU A 72 -8.67 1.66 -2.55
CA LEU A 72 -9.44 2.90 -2.66
C LEU A 72 -10.88 2.66 -3.11
N LEU A 73 -11.08 1.81 -4.11
CA LEU A 73 -12.41 1.47 -4.62
C LEU A 73 -13.26 0.71 -3.59
N ASN A 74 -12.66 -0.23 -2.87
CA ASN A 74 -13.34 -0.96 -1.79
C ASN A 74 -13.73 -0.03 -0.64
N TRP A 75 -12.85 0.90 -0.28
CA TRP A 75 -13.17 1.91 0.72
C TRP A 75 -14.29 2.84 0.26
N ALA A 76 -14.26 3.30 -1.00
CA ALA A 76 -15.29 4.17 -1.56
C ALA A 76 -16.68 3.50 -1.59
N GLU A 77 -16.75 2.21 -1.91
CA GLU A 77 -18.02 1.49 -2.03
C GLU A 77 -18.54 0.95 -0.69
N LYS A 78 -17.65 0.42 0.16
CA LYS A 78 -18.02 -0.34 1.36
C LYS A 78 -17.56 0.29 2.67
N SER A 79 -16.82 1.40 2.62
CA SER A 79 -16.11 1.97 3.78
C SER A 79 -15.14 0.99 4.44
N GLU A 80 -14.61 0.04 3.67
CA GLU A 80 -13.67 -0.99 4.14
C GLU A 80 -12.22 -0.56 3.87
N LEU A 81 -11.39 -0.52 4.91
CA LEU A 81 -9.94 -0.38 4.77
C LEU A 81 -9.27 -1.75 4.58
N PRO A 82 -8.13 -1.83 3.87
CA PRO A 82 -7.39 -3.09 3.68
C PRO A 82 -7.12 -3.76 5.02
N LYS A 83 -7.20 -5.10 5.08
CA LYS A 83 -6.95 -5.86 6.32
C LYS A 83 -5.48 -5.77 6.71
N ASN A 84 -5.17 -6.03 7.99
CA ASN A 84 -3.78 -6.13 8.43
C ASN A 84 -3.08 -7.28 7.68
N LEU A 85 -1.81 -7.08 7.35
CA LEU A 85 -0.98 -8.10 6.71
C LEU A 85 -0.84 -9.30 7.66
N SER A 86 -0.97 -10.50 7.11
CA SER A 86 -0.66 -11.74 7.81
C SER A 86 0.81 -11.80 8.23
N TYR A 87 1.14 -12.68 9.17
CA TYR A 87 2.52 -12.88 9.61
C TYR A 87 3.46 -13.13 8.42
N ASP A 88 3.09 -14.00 7.49
CA ASP A 88 3.94 -14.36 6.34
C ASP A 88 4.13 -13.21 5.35
N GLU A 89 3.11 -12.37 5.15
CA GLU A 89 3.22 -11.18 4.31
C GLU A 89 4.16 -10.15 4.93
N GLN A 90 4.05 -9.91 6.25
CA GLN A 90 4.99 -9.05 6.96
C GLN A 90 6.41 -9.62 6.93
N ALA A 91 6.57 -10.93 7.11
CA ALA A 91 7.88 -11.60 7.08
C ALA A 91 8.58 -11.41 5.74
N LYS A 92 7.85 -11.52 4.62
CA LYS A 92 8.38 -11.30 3.27
C LYS A 92 8.89 -9.86 3.08
N LEU A 93 8.14 -8.88 3.55
CA LEU A 93 8.50 -7.46 3.44
C LEU A 93 9.67 -7.06 4.36
N LEU A 94 9.78 -7.70 5.52
CA LEU A 94 10.86 -7.45 6.49
C LEU A 94 12.15 -8.24 6.18
N ALA A 95 12.07 -9.32 5.41
CA ALA A 95 13.21 -10.18 5.08
C ALA A 95 14.43 -9.42 4.54
N PRO A 96 14.29 -8.40 3.66
CA PRO A 96 15.44 -7.66 3.13
C PRO A 96 16.29 -6.96 4.21
N ILE A 97 15.69 -6.57 5.34
CA ILE A 97 16.39 -5.89 6.44
C ILE A 97 17.46 -6.79 7.06
N ASN A 98 17.22 -8.10 7.09
CA ASN A 98 18.15 -9.06 7.68
C ASN A 98 19.46 -9.22 6.90
N TYR A 99 19.52 -8.79 5.64
CA TYR A 99 20.77 -8.76 4.86
C TYR A 99 21.66 -7.56 5.22
N LEU A 100 21.15 -6.60 5.98
CA LEU A 100 21.92 -5.45 6.47
C LEU A 100 22.55 -5.79 7.83
N GLU A 101 23.73 -5.22 8.10
CA GLU A 101 24.51 -5.58 9.29
C GLU A 101 23.95 -4.98 10.60
N ALA A 102 23.32 -3.80 10.53
CA ALA A 102 23.01 -3.04 11.74
C ALA A 102 21.75 -3.50 12.49
N LEU A 103 20.84 -4.23 11.82
CA LEU A 103 19.57 -4.66 12.40
C LEU A 103 19.30 -6.13 12.10
N LYS A 104 18.72 -6.83 13.07
CA LYS A 104 18.23 -8.21 12.91
C LYS A 104 16.79 -8.30 13.39
N ILE A 105 15.92 -8.76 12.49
CA ILE A 105 14.51 -9.04 12.71
C ILE A 105 14.33 -10.54 12.89
N ASN A 106 13.70 -10.92 13.99
CA ASN A 106 13.30 -12.30 14.30
C ASN A 106 11.80 -12.34 14.52
N GLY A 107 11.15 -13.43 14.14
CA GLY A 107 9.74 -13.67 14.43
C GLY A 107 9.54 -14.88 15.34
N ASP A 108 8.38 -14.94 16.00
CA ASP A 108 7.95 -16.08 16.83
C ASP A 108 6.78 -16.88 16.20
N GLY A 109 6.48 -16.64 14.93
CA GLY A 109 5.32 -17.20 14.23
C GLY A 109 4.03 -16.40 14.38
N PHE A 110 4.01 -15.40 15.27
CA PHE A 110 2.86 -14.51 15.47
C PHE A 110 3.22 -13.03 15.29
N LYS A 111 4.43 -12.63 15.69
CA LYS A 111 4.91 -11.25 15.68
C LYS A 111 6.37 -11.17 15.26
N HIS A 112 6.77 -9.99 14.80
CA HIS A 112 8.15 -9.68 14.41
C HIS A 112 8.80 -8.75 15.43
N TYR A 113 10.10 -8.93 15.63
CA TYR A 113 10.86 -8.21 16.64
C TYR A 113 12.26 -7.84 16.17
N ILE A 114 12.68 -6.63 16.50
CA ILE A 114 14.07 -6.21 16.41
C ILE A 114 14.73 -6.46 17.76
N ARG A 115 15.92 -7.08 17.74
CA ARG A 115 16.80 -7.18 18.92
C ARG A 115 17.96 -6.21 18.75
N TYR A 116 18.07 -5.26 19.67
CA TYR A 116 19.16 -4.27 19.67
C TYR A 116 19.53 -3.91 21.11
N ASN A 117 20.83 -3.95 21.46
CA ASN A 117 21.34 -3.66 22.81
C ASN A 117 20.54 -4.32 23.97
N GLY A 118 20.13 -5.58 23.80
CA GLY A 118 19.36 -6.32 24.82
C GLY A 118 17.86 -5.99 24.86
N MET A 119 17.39 -4.97 24.14
CA MET A 119 15.97 -4.64 24.00
C MET A 119 15.31 -5.52 22.92
N LYS A 120 14.05 -5.90 23.17
CA LYS A 120 13.17 -6.57 22.20
C LYS A 120 12.04 -5.63 21.83
N ILE A 121 12.05 -5.14 20.59
CA ILE A 121 11.08 -4.15 20.09
C ILE A 121 10.18 -4.83 19.06
N GLU A 122 8.86 -4.77 19.24
CA GLU A 122 7.91 -5.28 18.24
C GLU A 122 7.91 -4.37 17.00
N ILE A 123 8.01 -4.96 15.81
CA ILE A 123 7.85 -4.28 14.53
C ILE A 123 6.61 -4.82 13.83
N VAL A 124 5.78 -3.92 13.32
CA VAL A 124 4.51 -4.23 12.66
C VAL A 124 4.48 -3.54 11.31
N VAL A 125 4.27 -4.33 10.25
CA VAL A 125 4.02 -3.78 8.92
C VAL A 125 2.52 -3.60 8.75
N TYR A 126 2.09 -2.43 8.28
CA TYR A 126 0.68 -2.12 8.06
C TYR A 126 0.42 -1.69 6.60
N PRO A 127 -0.80 -1.89 6.07
CA PRO A 127 -1.14 -1.38 4.75
C PRO A 127 -1.12 0.14 4.74
N ASP A 128 -0.41 0.72 3.78
CA ASP A 128 -0.21 2.16 3.61
C ASP A 128 -1.49 3.02 3.67
N MET A 129 -2.62 2.47 3.23
CA MET A 129 -3.93 3.16 3.26
C MET A 129 -4.50 3.33 4.68
N ARG A 130 -3.93 2.68 5.68
CA ARG A 130 -4.30 2.87 7.09
C ARG A 130 -3.50 4.03 7.70
N ILE A 131 -4.12 4.71 8.66
CA ILE A 131 -3.46 5.77 9.43
C ILE A 131 -2.28 5.16 10.22
N GLU A 132 -1.16 5.89 10.23
CA GLU A 132 0.01 5.53 11.03
C GLU A 132 -0.38 5.35 12.50
N PHE A 133 -0.08 4.17 13.04
CA PHE A 133 -0.24 3.92 14.46
C PHE A 133 1.02 4.45 15.16
N ASN A 134 0.86 5.32 16.15
CA ASN A 134 1.96 5.70 17.02
C ASN A 134 1.86 4.92 18.33
N SER A 135 2.93 4.19 18.68
CA SER A 135 3.04 3.50 19.96
C SER A 135 4.48 3.55 20.43
N GLU A 136 4.68 3.97 21.67
CA GLU A 136 6.01 4.04 22.29
C GLU A 136 6.74 2.69 22.29
N ASN A 137 5.99 1.57 22.28
CA ASN A 137 6.54 0.21 22.41
C ASN A 137 6.62 -0.59 21.10
N LYS A 138 6.18 -0.03 19.97
CA LYS A 138 6.17 -0.72 18.66
C LYS A 138 6.71 0.16 17.54
N ILE A 139 7.37 -0.42 16.56
CA ILE A 139 7.73 0.28 15.32
C ILE A 139 6.67 -0.08 14.28
N PHE A 140 6.00 0.92 13.75
CA PHE A 140 5.08 0.75 12.63
C PHE A 140 5.78 1.21 11.36
N ILE A 141 5.66 0.40 10.30
CA ILE A 141 6.20 0.74 8.99
C ILE A 141 5.18 0.37 7.91
N SER A 142 5.00 1.23 6.92
CA SER A 142 4.09 0.95 5.81
C SER A 142 4.66 -0.15 4.91
N ASP A 143 3.78 -1.00 4.38
CA ASP A 143 4.13 -2.00 3.37
C ASP A 143 4.70 -1.38 2.10
N LYS A 144 4.16 -0.23 1.66
CA LYS A 144 4.66 0.51 0.50
C LYS A 144 5.99 1.19 0.76
N GLU A 145 6.24 1.70 1.97
CA GLU A 145 7.57 2.20 2.35
C GLU A 145 8.61 1.08 2.18
N LEU A 146 8.34 -0.12 2.69
CA LEU A 146 9.25 -1.27 2.53
C LEU A 146 9.41 -1.71 1.06
N LYS A 147 8.35 -1.63 0.26
CA LYS A 147 8.34 -2.12 -1.13
C LYS A 147 8.95 -1.14 -2.14
N TYR A 148 8.70 0.16 -1.98
CA TYR A 148 9.05 1.19 -2.96
C TYR A 148 10.06 2.22 -2.46
N ASP A 149 10.23 2.37 -1.15
CA ASP A 149 11.15 3.32 -0.53
C ASP A 149 11.96 2.69 0.62
N PHE A 150 12.55 1.53 0.31
CA PHE A 150 13.30 0.74 1.28
C PHE A 150 14.40 1.53 2.03
N PRO A 151 15.17 2.43 1.39
CA PRO A 151 16.17 3.24 2.10
C PRO A 151 15.58 4.11 3.21
N ASN A 152 14.46 4.80 2.95
CA ASN A 152 13.82 5.61 3.98
C ASN A 152 13.14 4.73 5.03
N ALA A 153 12.50 3.64 4.63
CA ALA A 153 11.91 2.68 5.55
C ALA A 153 12.95 2.13 6.54
N TYR A 154 14.11 1.73 6.04
CA TYR A 154 15.21 1.24 6.87
C TYR A 154 15.76 2.32 7.80
N ASN A 155 15.96 3.54 7.30
CA ASN A 155 16.43 4.67 8.11
C ASN A 155 15.43 5.02 9.24
N LYS A 156 14.13 5.03 8.94
CA LYS A 156 13.06 5.25 9.92
C LYS A 156 13.11 4.20 11.02
N ILE A 157 13.18 2.91 10.66
CA ILE A 157 13.32 1.81 11.62
C ILE A 157 14.58 2.00 12.49
N LYS A 158 15.72 2.32 11.87
CA LYS A 158 16.99 2.51 12.60
C LYS A 158 16.91 3.68 13.59
N GLN A 159 16.35 4.82 13.18
CA GLN A 159 16.18 5.98 14.05
C GLN A 159 15.26 5.65 15.23
N SER A 160 14.11 5.01 14.98
CA SER A 160 13.19 4.60 16.05
C SER A 160 13.82 3.63 17.06
N VAL A 161 14.78 2.80 16.65
CA VAL A 161 15.55 1.95 17.57
C VAL A 161 16.53 2.78 18.41
N VAL A 162 17.23 3.74 17.81
CA VAL A 162 18.25 4.56 18.50
C VAL A 162 17.63 5.55 19.51
N GLU A 163 16.51 6.18 19.17
CA GLU A 163 15.80 7.13 20.05
C GLU A 163 15.36 6.47 21.37
N ARG A 164 14.95 5.20 21.30
CA ARG A 164 14.52 4.41 22.47
C ARG A 164 15.64 4.09 23.45
N ILE A 165 16.91 4.22 23.04
CA ILE A 165 18.07 4.03 23.91
C ILE A 165 18.34 5.28 24.74
N HIS A 166 18.06 6.46 24.20
CA HIS A 166 18.36 7.74 24.85
C HIS A 166 17.28 8.19 25.84
N THR A 167 16.23 7.38 26.01
CA THR A 167 15.09 7.66 26.90
C THR A 167 15.10 6.76 28.15
N ILE A 168 16.16 5.95 28.34
CA ILE A 168 16.43 5.13 29.53
C ILE A 168 17.67 5.69 30.23
#